data_AF-A0A524ANJ0-F1
#
_entry.id   AF-A0A524ANJ0-F1
#
_cell.length_a   1.000
_cell.length_b   1.000
_cell.length_c   1.000
_cell.angle_alpha   90.00
_cell.angle_beta   90.00
_cell.angle_gamma   90.00
#
_symmetry.space_group_name_H-M   'P 1'
#
loop_
_entity.id
_entity.type
_entity.pdbx_description
1 polymer ?
#
loop_
_entity_poly.entity_id
_entity_poly.type
_entity_poly.pdbx_seq_one_letter_code
_entity_poly.pdbx_strand_id
1 'polypeptide(L)'
;MPHEARRCLKRRRCPMVVNPTNCTGNPQYAVTQRRANPMEYRKLGRTGLDVSAIGLGTEYLMEQPQETAVAVVHKAIAQGVNYFDVVATDPASRDRMGAAFAGRRQQVLLTAHLGGVEEGGQYKVTRDPQVSEEFFLDYLSRYRTDYADVLFLHNNNSREDWERLTEPTGLLDLARRLQQAGKAHFIGLSGHNAAVALQAVESGYIDVLMFPVSLASHAVPGKEALHDACVAHNVGLVAMKPYAGGNLLRKEHIIYAEPYQMGRTQMGGAPTRFEKAVTLTPVQCLSYVLSQVGISTTVPGCKNLDELAEALAYWHASEEERDFSAVLPAFKDSASGQCVYCNHCLPCPVEIDIGKVFSLLDEAQRQPTTALRADYEAGPIGHAARPFERRSASELRADYDALPVKASDCVECGDCVERCPFEVDVIAKMRKAVQVFEVGPA
;
A
#
# COMPACT_ATOMS: atom_id res chain seq x y z
N MET A 1 61.95 14.50 -46.45
CA MET A 1 61.99 15.46 -47.58
C MET A 1 62.50 14.75 -48.82
N PRO A 2 62.11 15.13 -50.05
CA PRO A 2 60.98 16.03 -50.43
C PRO A 2 59.61 15.33 -50.14
N HIS A 3 58.48 15.46 -50.85
CA HIS A 3 58.07 16.32 -51.99
C HIS A 3 56.60 16.79 -51.84
N GLU A 4 55.77 16.69 -52.88
CA GLU A 4 54.50 17.37 -53.11
C GLU A 4 53.48 16.44 -53.83
N ALA A 5 52.15 16.56 -53.82
CA ALA A 5 51.17 17.61 -53.45
C ALA A 5 50.54 18.43 -54.62
N ARG A 6 49.20 18.42 -54.69
CA ARG A 6 48.23 19.33 -55.39
C ARG A 6 46.82 18.91 -54.91
N ARG A 7 45.93 19.66 -54.25
CA ARG A 7 45.68 21.10 -53.96
C ARG A 7 44.67 21.81 -54.88
N CYS A 8 43.37 21.76 -54.52
CA CYS A 8 42.39 22.86 -54.57
C CYS A 8 41.18 22.48 -53.69
N LEU A 9 40.78 23.19 -52.62
CA LEU A 9 40.33 24.59 -52.46
C LEU A 9 39.04 24.97 -53.20
N LYS A 10 37.94 25.05 -52.44
CA LYS A 10 37.01 26.20 -52.44
C LYS A 10 36.51 26.46 -51.00
N ARG A 11 36.07 27.69 -50.73
CA ARG A 11 35.82 28.24 -49.38
C ARG A 11 34.32 28.55 -49.17
N ARG A 12 33.98 28.94 -47.92
CA ARG A 12 32.74 29.61 -47.44
C ARG A 12 31.65 28.63 -46.99
N ARG A 13 30.92 28.88 -45.89
CA ARG A 13 31.05 29.93 -44.84
C ARG A 13 30.36 29.41 -43.57
N CYS A 14 30.95 29.64 -42.40
CA CYS A 14 30.18 29.64 -41.14
C CYS A 14 29.48 31.01 -41.00
N PRO A 15 28.28 31.02 -40.41
CA PRO A 15 28.00 31.98 -39.34
C PRO A 15 27.53 31.26 -38.07
N MET A 16 28.06 31.66 -36.92
CA MET A 16 27.35 31.44 -35.66
C MET A 16 26.15 32.39 -35.62
N VAL A 17 24.98 31.87 -35.31
CA VAL A 17 23.88 32.64 -34.70
C VAL A 17 23.47 31.87 -33.46
N VAL A 18 23.55 32.51 -32.31
CA VAL A 18 23.12 31.95 -31.04
C VAL A 18 21.73 32.50 -30.73
N ASN A 19 20.75 31.64 -30.54
CA ASN A 19 19.71 31.87 -29.53
C ASN A 19 18.99 30.55 -29.17
N PRO A 20 18.60 30.35 -27.90
CA PRO A 20 17.97 29.11 -27.43
C PRO A 20 16.42 29.20 -27.46
N THR A 21 15.75 28.07 -27.67
CA THR A 21 14.38 27.79 -27.17
C THR A 21 14.00 26.31 -27.40
N ASN A 22 13.13 25.79 -26.52
CA ASN A 22 12.26 24.61 -26.72
C ASN A 22 12.92 23.25 -27.01
N CYS A 23 13.65 22.71 -26.03
CA CYS A 23 13.82 21.26 -25.88
C CYS A 23 12.65 20.64 -25.10
N THR A 24 11.47 20.57 -25.71
CA THR A 24 10.25 19.95 -25.12
C THR A 24 9.56 19.04 -26.13
N GLY A 25 10.15 17.85 -26.36
CA GLY A 25 9.64 16.82 -27.27
C GLY A 25 9.43 15.48 -26.56
N ASN A 26 8.31 15.32 -25.86
CA ASN A 26 7.94 14.05 -25.24
C ASN A 26 7.58 13.01 -26.34
N PRO A 27 8.26 11.85 -26.44
CA PRO A 27 7.98 10.87 -27.49
C PRO A 27 6.56 10.28 -27.32
N GLN A 28 5.67 10.60 -28.26
CA GLN A 28 4.29 10.15 -28.23
C GLN A 28 4.21 8.62 -28.33
N TYR A 29 3.65 7.98 -27.30
CA TYR A 29 3.35 6.55 -27.31
C TYR A 29 2.33 6.24 -28.41
N ALA A 30 2.73 5.41 -29.39
CA ALA A 30 1.85 5.01 -30.48
C ALA A 30 0.70 4.12 -29.96
N VAL A 31 -0.52 4.65 -29.98
CA VAL A 31 -1.73 3.97 -29.47
C VAL A 31 -2.14 2.84 -30.42
N THR A 32 -1.52 1.67 -30.24
CA THR A 32 -2.09 0.39 -30.68
C THR A 32 -3.02 -0.12 -29.59
N GLN A 33 -4.22 -0.58 -29.96
CA GLN A 33 -5.23 -1.08 -29.02
C GLN A 33 -4.82 -2.44 -28.42
N ARG A 34 -3.87 -2.42 -27.49
CA ARG A 34 -3.81 -3.45 -26.44
C ARG A 34 -5.10 -3.32 -25.62
N ARG A 35 -5.71 -4.45 -25.22
CA ARG A 35 -6.71 -4.42 -24.14
C ARG A 35 -6.05 -3.76 -22.94
N ALA A 36 -6.62 -2.66 -22.44
CA ALA A 36 -6.07 -1.96 -21.30
C ALA A 36 -5.98 -2.93 -20.12
N ASN A 37 -4.83 -2.96 -19.45
CA ASN A 37 -4.70 -3.72 -18.22
C ASN A 37 -5.52 -3.00 -17.14
N PRO A 38 -6.55 -3.63 -16.53
CA PRO A 38 -7.45 -2.97 -15.59
C PRO A 38 -6.84 -2.69 -14.20
N MET A 39 -5.53 -2.93 -14.00
CA MET A 39 -4.81 -2.64 -12.77
C MET A 39 -4.92 -1.16 -12.38
N GLU A 40 -5.50 -0.89 -11.22
CA GLU A 40 -5.47 0.44 -10.58
C GLU A 40 -4.08 0.73 -10.00
N TYR A 41 -3.64 1.98 -10.07
CA TYR A 41 -2.45 2.49 -9.39
C TYR A 41 -2.84 3.61 -8.43
N ARG A 42 -2.24 3.62 -7.23
CA ARG A 42 -2.48 4.61 -6.16
C ARG A 42 -1.16 5.22 -5.69
N LYS A 43 -1.21 6.43 -5.13
CA LYS A 43 -0.03 7.02 -4.47
C LYS A 43 0.29 6.30 -3.16
N LEU A 44 1.55 5.90 -2.97
CA LEU A 44 2.08 5.37 -1.71
C LEU A 44 2.39 6.51 -0.73
N GLY A 45 1.35 7.28 -0.37
CA GLY A 45 1.45 8.45 0.51
C GLY A 45 2.52 9.45 0.09
N ARG A 46 3.25 10.01 1.06
CA ARG A 46 4.31 11.03 0.88
C ARG A 46 5.50 10.62 0.01
N THR A 47 5.55 9.36 -0.45
CA THR A 47 6.62 8.90 -1.34
C THR A 47 6.45 9.42 -2.77
N GLY A 48 5.23 9.78 -3.17
CA GLY A 48 4.89 10.13 -4.56
C GLY A 48 4.88 8.94 -5.53
N LEU A 49 5.28 7.74 -5.09
CA LEU A 49 5.32 6.53 -5.92
C LEU A 49 3.89 6.06 -6.29
N ASP A 50 3.69 5.74 -7.57
CA ASP A 50 2.48 5.08 -8.05
C ASP A 50 2.62 3.56 -7.91
N VAL A 51 1.93 2.98 -6.92
CA VAL A 51 1.93 1.54 -6.64
C VAL A 51 0.68 0.86 -7.21
N SER A 52 0.85 -0.33 -7.76
CA SER A 52 -0.26 -1.19 -8.16
C SER A 52 -1.12 -1.53 -6.93
N ALA A 53 -2.42 -1.24 -6.96
CA ALA A 53 -3.30 -1.38 -5.81
C ALA A 53 -3.33 -2.82 -5.27
N ILE A 54 -3.16 -3.81 -6.14
CA ILE A 54 -2.75 -5.17 -5.77
C ILE A 54 -1.25 -5.31 -6.08
N GLY A 55 -0.44 -5.41 -5.03
CA GLY A 55 0.96 -5.81 -5.05
C GLY A 55 1.13 -7.33 -5.03
N LEU A 56 2.32 -7.80 -4.66
CA LEU A 56 2.58 -9.21 -4.33
C LEU A 56 3.45 -9.32 -3.08
N GLY A 57 3.03 -10.13 -2.10
CA GLY A 57 3.86 -10.53 -0.95
C GLY A 57 4.59 -11.83 -1.26
N THR A 58 5.92 -11.86 -1.17
CA THR A 58 6.72 -13.00 -1.67
C THR A 58 7.04 -14.08 -0.64
N GLU A 59 6.56 -13.97 0.61
CA GLU A 59 6.79 -14.93 1.70
C GLU A 59 6.50 -16.39 1.26
N TYR A 60 5.34 -16.63 0.63
CA TYR A 60 4.95 -17.96 0.13
C TYR A 60 5.72 -18.45 -1.11
N LEU A 61 6.58 -17.61 -1.73
CA LEU A 61 7.50 -18.01 -2.80
C LEU A 61 8.89 -18.41 -2.28
N MET A 62 9.22 -18.12 -1.02
CA MET A 62 10.54 -18.42 -0.44
C MET A 62 10.83 -19.92 -0.32
N GLU A 63 9.78 -20.74 -0.20
CA GLU A 63 9.87 -22.20 -0.12
C GLU A 63 9.72 -22.92 -1.48
N GLN A 64 9.31 -22.20 -2.53
CA GLN A 64 8.97 -22.80 -3.84
C GLN A 64 10.21 -23.15 -4.68
N PRO A 65 10.08 -23.94 -5.76
CA PRO A 65 11.10 -24.02 -6.80
C PRO A 65 11.42 -22.62 -7.37
N GLN A 66 12.65 -22.40 -7.81
CA GLN A 66 13.07 -21.10 -8.36
C GLN A 66 12.29 -20.77 -9.63
N GLU A 67 11.98 -21.79 -10.43
CA GLU A 67 11.23 -21.71 -11.68
C GLU A 67 9.81 -21.21 -11.41
N THR A 68 9.17 -21.68 -10.32
CA THR A 68 7.87 -21.20 -9.85
C THR A 68 7.93 -19.75 -9.40
N ALA A 69 8.92 -19.38 -8.58
CA ALA A 69 9.07 -18.01 -8.08
C ALA A 69 9.34 -17.00 -9.21
N VAL A 70 10.23 -17.34 -10.15
CA VAL A 70 10.49 -16.57 -11.37
C VAL A 70 9.21 -16.45 -12.21
N ALA A 71 8.46 -17.54 -12.41
CA ALA A 71 7.24 -17.52 -13.21
C ALA A 71 6.14 -16.64 -12.59
N VAL A 72 5.92 -16.72 -11.27
CA VAL A 72 4.92 -15.90 -10.56
C VAL A 72 5.29 -14.42 -10.62
N VAL A 73 6.54 -14.05 -10.30
CA VAL A 73 7.01 -12.65 -10.39
C VAL A 73 6.93 -12.13 -11.83
N HIS A 74 7.37 -12.92 -12.82
CA HIS A 74 7.28 -12.53 -14.23
C HIS A 74 5.84 -12.36 -14.71
N LYS A 75 4.91 -13.22 -14.28
CA LYS A 75 3.48 -13.11 -14.59
C LYS A 75 2.87 -11.88 -13.91
N ALA A 76 3.18 -11.62 -12.64
CA ALA A 76 2.69 -10.45 -11.90
C ALA A 76 3.08 -9.14 -12.59
N ILE A 77 4.36 -8.98 -12.95
CA ILE A 77 4.87 -7.82 -13.71
C ILE A 77 4.18 -7.71 -15.08
N ALA A 78 3.97 -8.85 -15.76
CA ALA A 78 3.22 -8.88 -17.03
C ALA A 78 1.71 -8.59 -16.89
N GLN A 79 1.17 -8.51 -15.66
CA GLN A 79 -0.18 -8.02 -15.35
C GLN A 79 -0.14 -6.67 -14.60
N GLY A 80 0.97 -5.93 -14.70
CA GLY A 80 1.11 -4.57 -14.17
C GLY A 80 1.28 -4.46 -12.66
N VAL A 81 1.46 -5.57 -11.94
CA VAL A 81 1.92 -5.51 -10.54
C VAL A 81 3.31 -4.91 -10.53
N ASN A 82 3.49 -3.78 -9.84
CA ASN A 82 4.80 -3.14 -9.71
C ASN A 82 5.32 -3.13 -8.26
N TYR A 83 4.47 -3.26 -7.24
CA TYR A 83 4.89 -3.28 -5.84
C TYR A 83 5.07 -4.72 -5.33
N PHE A 84 6.29 -5.05 -4.90
CA PHE A 84 6.66 -6.38 -4.40
C PHE A 84 7.21 -6.28 -2.99
N ASP A 85 6.51 -6.89 -2.04
CA ASP A 85 6.97 -7.00 -0.67
C ASP A 85 7.81 -8.25 -0.43
N VAL A 86 9.01 -8.06 0.10
CA VAL A 86 10.07 -9.06 0.16
C VAL A 86 10.74 -9.05 1.53
N VAL A 87 10.59 -10.17 2.25
CA VAL A 87 11.20 -10.35 3.59
C VAL A 87 12.45 -11.24 3.56
N ALA A 88 12.45 -12.32 2.74
CA ALA A 88 13.59 -13.16 2.34
C ALA A 88 14.78 -13.15 3.32
N THR A 89 14.64 -13.80 4.48
CA THR A 89 15.63 -13.68 5.57
C THR A 89 16.79 -14.65 5.46
N ASP A 90 16.61 -15.84 4.90
CA ASP A 90 17.69 -16.80 4.65
C ASP A 90 18.43 -16.50 3.32
N PRO A 91 19.65 -17.02 3.11
CA PRO A 91 20.40 -16.78 1.87
C PRO A 91 19.76 -17.35 0.60
N ALA A 92 19.06 -18.49 0.69
CA ALA A 92 18.54 -19.22 -0.48
C ALA A 92 17.23 -18.64 -1.01
N SER A 93 16.36 -18.09 -0.15
CA SER A 93 15.23 -17.25 -0.59
C SER A 93 15.72 -15.96 -1.24
N ARG A 94 16.79 -15.34 -0.72
CA ARG A 94 17.40 -14.15 -1.34
C ARG A 94 17.97 -14.44 -2.73
N ASP A 95 18.71 -15.55 -2.91
CA ASP A 95 19.21 -15.94 -4.24
C ASP A 95 18.07 -16.18 -5.23
N ARG A 96 17.05 -16.93 -4.81
CA ARG A 96 15.85 -17.24 -5.61
C ARG A 96 15.08 -15.99 -6.04
N MET A 97 14.91 -15.04 -5.14
CA MET A 97 14.21 -13.78 -5.42
C MET A 97 15.07 -12.82 -6.25
N GLY A 98 16.38 -12.77 -6.01
CA GLY A 98 17.33 -12.06 -6.87
C GLY A 98 17.33 -12.59 -8.31
N ALA A 99 17.13 -13.90 -8.50
CA ALA A 99 16.90 -14.48 -9.83
C ALA A 99 15.55 -14.08 -10.44
N ALA A 100 14.48 -13.98 -9.64
CA ALA A 100 13.14 -13.59 -10.10
C ALA A 100 13.02 -12.10 -10.52
N PHE A 101 13.82 -11.21 -9.93
CA PHE A 101 13.87 -9.78 -10.30
C PHE A 101 15.02 -9.43 -11.27
N ALA A 102 15.86 -10.40 -11.65
CA ALA A 102 17.02 -10.19 -12.52
C ALA A 102 16.63 -9.54 -13.86
N GLY A 103 17.26 -8.40 -14.17
CA GLY A 103 16.97 -7.63 -15.39
C GLY A 103 15.62 -6.88 -15.39
N ARG A 104 14.85 -6.93 -14.28
CA ARG A 104 13.53 -6.27 -14.17
C ARG A 104 13.47 -5.10 -13.20
N ARG A 105 14.59 -4.70 -12.57
CA ARG A 105 14.63 -3.67 -11.51
C ARG A 105 13.88 -2.37 -11.84
N GLN A 106 13.86 -1.94 -13.10
CA GLN A 106 13.18 -0.73 -13.60
C GLN A 106 11.66 -0.91 -13.87
N GLN A 107 11.10 -2.10 -13.64
CA GLN A 107 9.67 -2.42 -13.75
C GLN A 107 9.01 -2.60 -12.36
N VAL A 108 9.79 -2.53 -11.27
CA VAL A 108 9.37 -2.95 -9.93
C VAL A 108 9.82 -1.97 -8.85
N LEU A 109 8.99 -1.85 -7.82
CA LEU A 109 9.26 -1.20 -6.55
C LEU A 109 9.48 -2.33 -5.53
N LEU A 110 10.68 -2.40 -4.97
CA LEU A 110 11.10 -3.49 -4.07
C LEU A 110 11.20 -3.02 -2.63
N THR A 111 10.65 -3.81 -1.70
CA THR A 111 10.87 -3.62 -0.27
C THR A 111 12.07 -4.42 0.22
N ALA A 112 12.63 -3.99 1.36
CA ALA A 112 13.59 -4.75 2.16
C ALA A 112 13.35 -4.49 3.65
N HIS A 113 13.84 -5.36 4.52
CA HIS A 113 13.46 -5.41 5.94
C HIS A 113 14.67 -5.42 6.88
N LEU A 114 14.94 -4.32 7.59
CA LEU A 114 15.96 -4.27 8.65
C LEU A 114 15.44 -4.94 9.93
N GLY A 115 16.29 -5.77 10.55
CA GLY A 115 15.96 -6.48 11.79
C GLY A 115 15.21 -7.80 11.59
N GLY A 116 14.90 -8.21 10.37
CA GLY A 116 14.48 -9.59 10.05
C GLY A 116 15.66 -10.36 9.45
N VAL A 117 16.14 -11.40 10.14
CA VAL A 117 17.32 -12.17 9.70
C VAL A 117 17.12 -13.68 9.91
N GLU A 118 18.03 -14.47 9.34
CA GLU A 118 18.19 -15.89 9.69
C GLU A 118 19.40 -16.04 10.62
N GLU A 119 19.24 -16.80 11.70
CA GLU A 119 20.31 -17.17 12.62
C GLU A 119 20.15 -18.64 13.02
N GLY A 120 21.18 -19.47 12.78
CA GLY A 120 21.17 -20.88 13.16
C GLY A 120 20.18 -21.73 12.36
N GLY A 121 19.81 -21.31 11.14
CA GLY A 121 18.80 -21.95 10.30
C GLY A 121 17.36 -21.61 10.70
N GLN A 122 17.14 -20.57 11.52
CA GLN A 122 15.82 -20.14 11.98
C GLN A 122 15.62 -18.63 11.78
N TYR A 123 14.38 -18.21 11.52
CA TYR A 123 14.02 -16.79 11.47
C TYR A 123 14.16 -16.14 12.86
N LYS A 124 14.79 -14.96 12.90
CA LYS A 124 15.03 -14.18 14.10
C LYS A 124 14.73 -12.70 13.87
N VAL A 125 14.07 -12.07 14.84
CA VAL A 125 14.02 -10.61 14.95
C VAL A 125 15.26 -10.14 15.69
N THR A 126 15.99 -9.17 15.12
CA THR A 126 17.10 -8.48 15.77
C THR A 126 16.85 -6.97 15.80
N ARG A 127 17.48 -6.29 16.76
CA ARG A 127 17.60 -4.82 16.82
C ARG A 127 19.06 -4.37 16.63
N ASP A 128 19.97 -5.31 16.37
CA ASP A 128 21.39 -5.06 16.12
C ASP A 128 21.60 -4.34 14.76
N PRO A 129 22.21 -3.13 14.74
CA PRO A 129 22.44 -2.39 13.49
C PRO A 129 23.49 -3.03 12.58
N GLN A 130 24.55 -3.64 13.11
CA GLN A 130 25.60 -4.25 12.29
C GLN A 130 25.04 -5.46 11.55
N VAL A 131 24.38 -6.37 12.26
CA VAL A 131 23.76 -7.57 11.67
C VAL A 131 22.68 -7.19 10.64
N SER A 132 21.94 -6.10 10.90
CA SER A 132 20.92 -5.60 9.96
C SER A 132 21.54 -4.94 8.70
N GLU A 133 22.69 -4.28 8.82
CA GLU A 133 23.41 -3.72 7.67
C GLU A 133 24.07 -4.82 6.81
N GLU A 134 24.72 -5.81 7.44
CA GLU A 134 25.29 -6.97 6.76
C GLU A 134 24.23 -7.74 5.98
N PHE A 135 23.05 -7.98 6.58
CA PHE A 135 21.89 -8.56 5.90
C PHE A 135 21.46 -7.73 4.68
N PHE A 136 21.33 -6.42 4.82
CA PHE A 136 20.83 -5.56 3.75
C PHE A 136 21.82 -5.41 2.58
N LEU A 137 23.12 -5.35 2.86
CA LEU A 137 24.15 -5.30 1.81
C LEU A 137 24.23 -6.62 1.03
N ASP A 138 24.01 -7.77 1.68
CA ASP A 138 23.88 -9.07 1.01
C ASP A 138 22.60 -9.15 0.14
N TYR A 139 21.46 -8.63 0.62
CA TYR A 139 20.24 -8.48 -0.19
C TYR A 139 20.52 -7.68 -1.47
N LEU A 140 21.12 -6.49 -1.36
CA LEU A 140 21.42 -5.65 -2.53
C LEU A 140 22.33 -6.36 -3.55
N SER A 141 23.33 -7.11 -3.05
CA SER A 141 24.23 -7.93 -3.85
C SER A 141 23.50 -9.03 -4.64
N ARG A 142 22.68 -9.87 -3.97
CA ARG A 142 21.97 -11.00 -4.60
C ARG A 142 20.92 -10.53 -5.61
N TYR A 143 20.24 -9.42 -5.32
CA TYR A 143 19.22 -8.81 -6.18
C TYR A 143 19.83 -7.94 -7.28
N ARG A 144 21.15 -7.72 -7.27
CA ARG A 144 21.93 -6.99 -8.27
C ARG A 144 21.40 -5.57 -8.47
N THR A 145 21.14 -4.89 -7.36
CA THR A 145 20.60 -3.54 -7.31
C THR A 145 21.28 -2.73 -6.22
N ASP A 146 21.52 -1.45 -6.49
CA ASP A 146 22.20 -0.57 -5.53
C ASP A 146 21.29 -0.05 -4.41
N TYR A 147 19.96 -0.19 -4.57
CA TYR A 147 18.95 0.39 -3.69
C TYR A 147 17.67 -0.45 -3.54
N ALA A 148 17.02 -0.36 -2.38
CA ALA A 148 15.61 -0.71 -2.18
C ALA A 148 14.72 0.54 -2.27
N ASP A 149 13.45 0.41 -2.66
CA ASP A 149 12.54 1.55 -2.72
C ASP A 149 12.00 1.90 -1.33
N VAL A 150 11.54 0.90 -0.58
CA VAL A 150 11.11 1.08 0.82
C VAL A 150 11.91 0.15 1.73
N LEU A 151 12.64 0.74 2.67
CA LEU A 151 13.40 0.01 3.69
C LEU A 151 12.63 0.00 5.01
N PHE A 152 12.01 -1.13 5.34
CA PHE A 152 11.15 -1.29 6.51
C PHE A 152 11.96 -1.60 7.77
N LEU A 153 11.64 -0.90 8.86
CA LEU A 153 11.96 -1.32 10.22
C LEU A 153 11.01 -2.48 10.58
N HIS A 154 11.56 -3.70 10.67
CA HIS A 154 10.75 -4.92 10.64
C HIS A 154 10.13 -5.28 11.99
N ASN A 155 8.86 -5.70 11.94
CA ASN A 155 8.15 -6.38 13.02
C ASN A 155 8.18 -5.65 14.37
N ASN A 156 7.77 -4.38 14.37
CA ASN A 156 7.61 -3.54 15.57
C ASN A 156 6.25 -3.82 16.24
N ASN A 157 6.24 -4.30 17.49
CA ASN A 157 5.02 -4.79 18.16
C ASN A 157 4.80 -4.26 19.58
N SER A 158 5.84 -3.71 20.20
CA SER A 158 5.84 -3.28 21.60
C SER A 158 6.44 -1.89 21.78
N ARG A 159 6.22 -1.29 22.95
CA ARG A 159 6.85 -0.01 23.28
C ARG A 159 8.38 -0.13 23.37
N GLU A 160 8.88 -1.28 23.86
CA GLU A 160 10.31 -1.60 23.90
C GLU A 160 10.90 -1.73 22.48
N ASP A 161 10.20 -2.42 21.56
CA ASP A 161 10.63 -2.48 20.15
C ASP A 161 10.81 -1.08 19.56
N TRP A 162 9.82 -0.20 19.74
CA TRP A 162 9.89 1.17 19.23
C TRP A 162 11.01 1.99 19.86
N GLU A 163 11.20 1.89 21.19
CA GLU A 163 12.31 2.56 21.88
C GLU A 163 13.67 2.06 21.36
N ARG A 164 13.85 0.75 21.13
CA ARG A 164 15.10 0.17 20.59
C ARG A 164 15.29 0.36 19.08
N LEU A 165 14.21 0.65 18.34
CA LEU A 165 14.30 1.09 16.95
C LEU A 165 14.72 2.57 16.84
N THR A 166 14.39 3.39 17.83
CA THR A 166 14.57 4.85 17.82
C THR A 166 15.66 5.40 18.75
N GLU A 167 16.29 4.54 19.55
CA GLU A 167 17.48 4.90 20.34
C GLU A 167 18.65 5.35 19.43
N PRO A 168 19.55 6.23 19.90
CA PRO A 168 20.68 6.70 19.10
C PRO A 168 21.53 5.53 18.59
N THR A 169 21.86 5.55 17.29
CA THR A 169 22.52 4.45 16.55
C THR A 169 21.69 3.18 16.33
N GLY A 170 20.43 3.14 16.78
CA GLY A 170 19.48 2.06 16.49
C GLY A 170 19.08 1.96 15.01
N LEU A 171 18.17 1.03 14.69
CA LEU A 171 17.84 0.70 13.29
C LEU A 171 17.26 1.88 12.48
N LEU A 172 16.62 2.87 13.11
CA LEU A 172 16.17 4.09 12.42
C LEU A 172 17.36 4.95 11.93
N ASP A 173 18.42 5.08 12.72
CA ASP A 173 19.62 5.84 12.30
C ASP A 173 20.43 5.08 11.24
N LEU A 174 20.44 3.74 11.30
CA LEU A 174 20.91 2.91 10.20
C LEU A 174 20.10 3.15 8.91
N ALA A 175 18.77 3.11 8.99
CA ALA A 175 17.89 3.35 7.83
C ALA A 175 18.11 4.74 7.22
N ARG A 176 18.24 5.79 8.06
CA ARG A 176 18.59 7.16 7.64
C ARG A 176 19.94 7.22 6.95
N ARG A 177 20.97 6.57 7.49
CA ARG A 177 22.32 6.52 6.88
C ARG A 177 22.31 5.80 5.53
N LEU A 178 21.56 4.70 5.42
CA LEU A 178 21.38 3.97 4.15
C LEU A 178 20.58 4.81 3.12
N GLN A 179 19.58 5.58 3.56
CA GLN A 179 18.84 6.51 2.72
C GLN A 179 19.74 7.66 2.21
N GLN A 180 20.54 8.26 3.09
CA GLN A 180 21.53 9.29 2.73
C GLN A 180 22.62 8.76 1.77
N ALA A 181 22.98 7.48 1.89
CA ALA A 181 23.89 6.79 0.97
C ALA A 181 23.23 6.35 -0.36
N GLY A 182 21.96 6.69 -0.61
CA GLY A 182 21.22 6.33 -1.81
C GLY A 182 20.85 4.84 -1.90
N LYS A 183 20.97 4.07 -0.81
CA LYS A 183 20.66 2.63 -0.76
C LYS A 183 19.21 2.33 -0.39
N ALA A 184 18.48 3.33 0.10
CA ALA A 184 17.03 3.29 0.28
C ALA A 184 16.43 4.62 -0.18
N HIS A 185 15.22 4.61 -0.76
CA HIS A 185 14.53 5.85 -1.12
C HIS A 185 13.60 6.35 0.01
N PHE A 186 12.90 5.43 0.66
CA PHE A 186 11.90 5.70 1.68
C PHE A 186 12.07 4.79 2.89
N ILE A 187 11.74 5.29 4.09
CA ILE A 187 11.81 4.52 5.34
C ILE A 187 10.40 4.02 5.69
N GLY A 188 10.26 2.72 5.90
CA GLY A 188 9.00 2.09 6.29
C GLY A 188 9.03 1.56 7.72
N LEU A 189 7.87 1.15 8.24
CA LEU A 189 7.76 0.30 9.42
C LEU A 189 6.71 -0.80 9.20
N SER A 190 7.04 -2.04 9.55
CA SER A 190 6.09 -3.16 9.55
C SER A 190 5.81 -3.60 10.98
N GLY A 191 4.55 -3.86 11.30
CA GLY A 191 4.14 -4.13 12.69
C GLY A 191 2.73 -4.67 12.81
N HIS A 192 2.41 -5.18 14.01
CA HIS A 192 1.16 -5.89 14.28
C HIS A 192 0.49 -5.42 15.58
N ASN A 193 0.80 -4.23 16.07
CA ASN A 193 0.12 -3.59 17.19
C ASN A 193 -0.33 -2.19 16.78
N ALA A 194 -1.63 -1.89 16.86
CA ALA A 194 -2.18 -0.64 16.34
C ALA A 194 -1.68 0.61 17.07
N ALA A 195 -1.50 0.55 18.40
CA ALA A 195 -1.02 1.70 19.19
C ALA A 195 0.46 2.02 18.93
N VAL A 196 1.29 0.98 18.80
CA VAL A 196 2.72 1.13 18.46
C VAL A 196 2.91 1.58 17.02
N ALA A 197 2.08 1.10 16.09
CA ALA A 197 2.04 1.58 14.71
C ALA A 197 1.58 3.05 14.62
N LEU A 198 0.61 3.45 15.45
CA LEU A 198 0.12 4.84 15.53
C LEU A 198 1.24 5.77 16.00
N GLN A 199 1.93 5.41 17.09
CA GLN A 199 3.11 6.15 17.57
C GLN A 199 4.19 6.32 16.49
N ALA A 200 4.41 5.29 15.66
CA ALA A 200 5.37 5.36 14.55
C ALA A 200 4.92 6.34 13.45
N VAL A 201 3.64 6.33 13.08
CA VAL A 201 3.05 7.28 12.09
C VAL A 201 3.13 8.72 12.60
N GLU A 202 2.71 8.94 13.85
CA GLU A 202 2.66 10.27 14.48
C GLU A 202 4.06 10.87 14.68
N SER A 203 5.09 10.05 14.90
CA SER A 203 6.49 10.49 15.06
C SER A 203 7.06 11.24 13.85
N GLY A 204 6.43 11.12 12.69
CA GLY A 204 6.93 11.66 11.42
C GLY A 204 8.14 10.92 10.83
N TYR A 205 8.72 9.94 11.53
CA TYR A 205 9.96 9.24 11.15
C TYR A 205 9.83 8.24 9.98
N ILE A 206 8.61 7.93 9.51
CA ILE A 206 8.36 6.96 8.45
C ILE A 206 7.58 7.55 7.28
N ASP A 207 7.90 7.09 6.07
CA ASP A 207 7.16 7.39 4.85
C ASP A 207 6.03 6.36 4.59
N VAL A 208 6.20 5.12 5.06
CA VAL A 208 5.31 3.98 4.77
C VAL A 208 5.04 3.13 6.02
N LEU A 209 3.79 2.73 6.23
CA LEU A 209 3.39 1.75 7.25
C LEU A 209 2.88 0.47 6.56
N MET A 210 3.29 -0.69 7.08
CA MET A 210 2.73 -1.99 6.70
C MET A 210 2.04 -2.63 7.91
N PHE A 211 0.75 -2.93 7.77
CA PHE A 211 -0.11 -3.40 8.85
C PHE A 211 -1.11 -4.48 8.39
N PRO A 212 -1.59 -5.40 9.25
CA PRO A 212 -2.55 -6.42 8.85
C PRO A 212 -3.96 -5.83 8.61
N VAL A 213 -4.40 -5.86 7.35
CA VAL A 213 -5.75 -5.39 6.96
C VAL A 213 -6.45 -6.51 6.22
N SER A 214 -7.51 -7.04 6.82
CA SER A 214 -8.34 -8.15 6.34
C SER A 214 -9.69 -8.14 7.06
N LEU A 215 -10.64 -8.98 6.63
CA LEU A 215 -11.92 -9.13 7.33
C LEU A 215 -11.73 -9.58 8.79
N ALA A 216 -10.77 -10.46 9.07
CA ALA A 216 -10.44 -10.88 10.44
C ALA A 216 -9.81 -9.77 11.30
N SER A 217 -9.14 -8.78 10.69
CA SER A 217 -8.63 -7.60 11.41
C SER A 217 -9.58 -6.41 11.43
N HIS A 218 -10.79 -6.56 10.88
CA HIS A 218 -11.74 -5.46 10.69
C HIS A 218 -11.92 -4.60 11.94
N ALA A 219 -12.10 -5.28 13.07
CA ALA A 219 -12.37 -4.71 14.38
C ALA A 219 -11.18 -4.91 15.36
N VAL A 220 -9.98 -4.54 14.92
CA VAL A 220 -8.86 -4.33 15.86
C VAL A 220 -9.02 -2.96 16.52
N PRO A 221 -9.04 -2.87 17.87
CA PRO A 221 -9.10 -1.59 18.57
C PRO A 221 -7.96 -0.67 18.12
N GLY A 222 -8.29 0.59 17.80
CA GLY A 222 -7.34 1.57 17.29
C GLY A 222 -7.03 1.47 15.78
N LYS A 223 -7.55 0.46 15.04
CA LYS A 223 -7.33 0.34 13.59
C LYS A 223 -7.83 1.58 12.83
N GLU A 224 -8.99 2.14 13.17
CA GLU A 224 -9.46 3.38 12.55
C GLU A 224 -8.51 4.55 12.84
N ALA A 225 -8.21 4.84 14.11
CA ALA A 225 -7.27 5.88 14.48
C ALA A 225 -5.89 5.75 13.76
N LEU A 226 -5.43 4.51 13.54
CA LEU A 226 -4.21 4.23 12.78
C LEU A 226 -4.33 4.57 11.29
N HIS A 227 -5.43 4.17 10.63
CA HIS A 227 -5.70 4.54 9.24
C HIS A 227 -5.85 6.06 9.12
N ASP A 228 -6.57 6.69 10.04
CA ASP A 228 -6.84 8.12 10.08
C ASP A 228 -5.55 8.93 10.27
N ALA A 229 -4.64 8.47 11.14
CA ALA A 229 -3.31 9.05 11.28
C ALA A 229 -2.45 8.85 10.02
N CYS A 230 -2.50 7.68 9.35
CA CYS A 230 -1.80 7.48 8.08
C CYS A 230 -2.31 8.46 7.01
N VAL A 231 -3.61 8.74 7.00
CA VAL A 231 -4.26 9.69 6.09
C VAL A 231 -3.82 11.13 6.39
N ALA A 232 -3.89 11.55 7.67
CA ALA A 232 -3.51 12.90 8.09
C ALA A 232 -2.00 13.17 7.91
N HIS A 233 -1.12 12.25 8.34
CA HIS A 233 0.35 12.39 8.26
C HIS A 233 0.92 12.03 6.88
N ASN A 234 0.08 11.70 5.90
CA ASN A 234 0.47 11.18 4.59
C ASN A 234 1.52 10.06 4.63
N VAL A 235 1.32 9.09 5.51
CA VAL A 235 2.06 7.82 5.46
C VAL A 235 1.36 6.90 4.46
N GLY A 236 2.11 6.28 3.56
CA GLY A 236 1.56 5.28 2.64
C GLY A 236 1.20 4.00 3.39
N LEU A 237 -0.03 3.49 3.24
CA LEU A 237 -0.48 2.31 4.00
C LEU A 237 -0.52 1.06 3.11
N VAL A 238 0.27 0.06 3.51
CA VAL A 238 0.39 -1.24 2.85
C VAL A 238 -0.37 -2.29 3.67
N ALA A 239 -1.43 -2.82 3.08
CA ALA A 239 -2.26 -3.86 3.68
C ALA A 239 -1.62 -5.25 3.48
N MET A 240 -0.92 -5.73 4.51
CA MET A 240 -0.43 -7.12 4.53
C MET A 240 -1.50 -8.10 5.03
N LYS A 241 -1.32 -9.39 4.69
CA LYS A 241 -2.16 -10.51 5.13
C LYS A 241 -3.66 -10.37 4.82
N PRO A 242 -4.08 -9.95 3.60
CA PRO A 242 -5.50 -9.78 3.24
C PRO A 242 -6.36 -11.03 3.47
N TYR A 243 -5.74 -12.23 3.43
CA TYR A 243 -6.40 -13.53 3.63
C TYR A 243 -6.27 -14.09 5.06
N ALA A 244 -5.74 -13.32 6.02
CA ALA A 244 -5.39 -13.75 7.37
C ALA A 244 -4.55 -15.05 7.41
N GLY A 245 -3.42 -15.09 6.69
CA GLY A 245 -2.58 -16.29 6.55
C GLY A 245 -3.24 -17.44 5.79
N GLY A 246 -4.23 -17.13 4.93
CA GLY A 246 -5.05 -18.10 4.20
C GLY A 246 -6.25 -18.63 4.98
N ASN A 247 -6.42 -18.27 6.26
CA ASN A 247 -7.55 -18.76 7.07
C ASN A 247 -8.92 -18.33 6.52
N LEU A 248 -9.04 -17.14 5.91
CA LEU A 248 -10.30 -16.68 5.33
C LEU A 248 -10.75 -17.53 4.12
N LEU A 249 -9.80 -18.07 3.37
CA LEU A 249 -10.03 -18.86 2.13
C LEU A 249 -10.31 -20.35 2.39
N ARG A 250 -10.28 -20.79 3.66
CA ARG A 250 -10.59 -22.18 4.04
C ARG A 250 -12.06 -22.51 3.78
N LYS A 251 -12.39 -23.79 3.59
CA LYS A 251 -13.77 -24.23 3.30
C LYS A 251 -14.56 -24.38 4.60
N GLU A 252 -13.89 -24.88 5.63
CA GLU A 252 -14.34 -25.09 6.99
C GLU A 252 -15.06 -23.85 7.55
N HIS A 253 -16.31 -23.98 8.00
CA HIS A 253 -17.12 -22.86 8.48
C HIS A 253 -16.57 -22.21 9.77
N ILE A 254 -15.85 -22.99 10.58
CA ILE A 254 -15.15 -22.50 11.76
C ILE A 254 -13.68 -22.32 11.40
N ILE A 255 -13.18 -21.08 11.49
CA ILE A 255 -11.77 -20.75 11.26
C ILE A 255 -11.17 -20.08 12.49
N TYR A 256 -9.85 -20.13 12.61
CA TYR A 256 -9.09 -19.57 13.73
C TYR A 256 -8.01 -18.65 13.16
N ALA A 257 -8.09 -17.35 13.43
CA ALA A 257 -7.04 -16.41 13.05
C ALA A 257 -6.13 -16.08 14.24
N GLU A 258 -4.83 -16.07 14.00
CA GLU A 258 -3.82 -15.79 15.02
C GLU A 258 -3.72 -14.29 15.32
N PRO A 259 -3.33 -13.87 16.54
CA PRO A 259 -3.19 -12.45 16.88
C PRO A 259 -2.31 -11.65 15.91
N TYR A 260 -1.22 -12.25 15.40
CA TYR A 260 -0.30 -11.66 14.43
C TYR A 260 -0.84 -11.64 12.97
N GLN A 261 -1.94 -12.36 12.68
CA GLN A 261 -2.66 -12.28 11.40
C GLN A 261 -3.67 -11.14 11.41
N MET A 262 -4.14 -10.74 12.61
CA MET A 262 -5.10 -9.64 12.77
C MET A 262 -4.44 -8.29 13.07
N GLY A 263 -3.24 -8.24 13.67
CA GLY A 263 -2.68 -6.98 14.18
C GLY A 263 -3.00 -6.75 15.66
N ARG A 264 -2.97 -7.83 16.45
CA ARG A 264 -3.19 -7.86 17.90
C ARG A 264 -1.98 -8.49 18.66
N THR A 265 -0.73 -8.14 18.34
CA THR A 265 0.46 -8.80 18.95
C THR A 265 0.76 -8.47 20.42
N GLN A 266 -0.03 -7.61 21.08
CA GLN A 266 0.03 -7.52 22.54
C GLN A 266 -0.82 -8.62 23.17
N MET A 267 -0.22 -9.30 24.15
CA MET A 267 -0.70 -10.49 24.86
C MET A 267 -0.69 -11.78 24.02
N GLY A 268 -0.21 -12.88 24.63
CA GLY A 268 -0.27 -14.23 24.07
C GLY A 268 -1.68 -14.81 24.14
N GLY A 269 -2.62 -14.17 23.43
CA GLY A 269 -4.01 -14.59 23.35
C GLY A 269 -4.23 -15.81 22.46
N ALA A 270 -5.28 -16.58 22.76
CA ALA A 270 -5.70 -17.69 21.91
C ALA A 270 -6.14 -17.20 20.51
N PRO A 271 -6.07 -18.05 19.47
CA PRO A 271 -6.58 -17.72 18.14
C PRO A 271 -8.06 -17.33 18.20
N THR A 272 -8.43 -16.24 17.52
CA THR A 272 -9.83 -15.79 17.49
C THR A 272 -10.63 -16.70 16.56
N ARG A 273 -11.68 -17.34 17.10
CA ARG A 273 -12.63 -18.16 16.36
C ARG A 273 -13.59 -17.25 15.58
N PHE A 274 -13.71 -17.49 14.28
CA PHE A 274 -14.75 -16.89 13.44
C PHE A 274 -15.63 -17.99 12.83
N GLU A 275 -16.89 -17.66 12.55
CA GLU A 275 -17.88 -18.58 12.00
C GLU A 275 -18.47 -18.00 10.71
N LYS A 276 -17.96 -18.45 9.56
CA LYS A 276 -18.32 -17.90 8.26
C LYS A 276 -19.49 -18.67 7.62
N ALA A 277 -20.53 -17.93 7.21
CA ALA A 277 -21.68 -18.51 6.52
C ALA A 277 -21.30 -19.10 5.14
N VAL A 278 -20.36 -18.47 4.44
CA VAL A 278 -19.86 -18.88 3.12
C VAL A 278 -18.34 -19.06 3.13
N THR A 279 -17.75 -19.55 2.03
CA THR A 279 -16.29 -19.51 1.83
C THR A 279 -15.93 -18.24 1.07
N LEU A 280 -14.98 -17.47 1.59
CA LEU A 280 -14.50 -16.26 0.93
C LEU A 280 -13.60 -16.60 -0.25
N THR A 281 -13.74 -15.85 -1.33
CA THR A 281 -12.79 -15.83 -2.43
C THR A 281 -11.65 -14.82 -2.16
N PRO A 282 -10.51 -14.95 -2.86
CA PRO A 282 -9.49 -13.90 -2.88
C PRO A 282 -10.06 -12.54 -3.31
N VAL A 283 -10.97 -12.52 -4.30
CA VAL A 283 -11.68 -11.32 -4.78
C VAL A 283 -12.44 -10.62 -3.65
N GLN A 284 -13.22 -11.34 -2.85
CA GLN A 284 -13.98 -10.77 -1.72
C GLN A 284 -13.07 -10.24 -0.61
N CYS A 285 -11.97 -10.94 -0.31
CA CYS A 285 -10.99 -10.46 0.66
C CYS A 285 -10.30 -9.17 0.18
N LEU A 286 -9.87 -9.12 -1.08
CA LEU A 286 -9.23 -7.95 -1.68
C LEU A 286 -10.22 -6.78 -1.82
N SER A 287 -11.49 -7.06 -2.15
CA SER A 287 -12.57 -6.08 -2.19
C SER A 287 -12.75 -5.34 -0.86
N TYR A 288 -12.84 -6.07 0.26
CA TYR A 288 -12.87 -5.47 1.60
C TYR A 288 -11.62 -4.63 1.91
N VAL A 289 -10.42 -5.12 1.55
CA VAL A 289 -9.16 -4.44 1.86
C VAL A 289 -8.99 -3.16 1.04
N LEU A 290 -9.31 -3.20 -0.26
CA LEU A 290 -9.17 -2.07 -1.17
C LEU A 290 -10.22 -0.98 -0.95
N SER A 291 -11.33 -1.28 -0.26
CA SER A 291 -12.31 -0.29 0.20
C SER A 291 -11.87 0.46 1.46
N GLN A 292 -10.92 -0.07 2.25
CA GLN A 292 -10.47 0.61 3.47
C GLN A 292 -9.75 1.93 3.14
N VAL A 293 -10.14 3.01 3.83
CA VAL A 293 -9.55 4.33 3.63
C VAL A 293 -8.04 4.31 3.91
N GLY A 294 -7.27 5.01 3.08
CA GLY A 294 -5.83 5.14 3.18
C GLY A 294 -5.00 4.03 2.52
N ILE A 295 -5.61 2.91 2.09
CA ILE A 295 -4.85 1.80 1.48
C ILE A 295 -4.31 2.18 0.09
N SER A 296 -2.98 2.34 0.03
CA SER A 296 -2.22 2.53 -1.20
C SER A 296 -2.07 1.23 -1.99
N THR A 297 -1.78 0.12 -1.30
CA THR A 297 -1.66 -1.21 -1.93
C THR A 297 -1.89 -2.32 -0.92
N THR A 298 -2.33 -3.49 -1.37
CA THR A 298 -2.35 -4.73 -0.58
C THR A 298 -1.42 -5.78 -1.19
N VAL A 299 -0.74 -6.53 -0.32
CA VAL A 299 0.24 -7.56 -0.71
C VAL A 299 -0.31 -8.95 -0.37
N PRO A 300 -1.14 -9.54 -1.25
CA PRO A 300 -1.54 -10.94 -1.11
C PRO A 300 -0.32 -11.85 -1.32
N GLY A 301 -0.26 -12.93 -0.53
CA GLY A 301 0.69 -14.01 -0.73
C GLY A 301 0.15 -15.03 -1.73
N CYS A 302 0.96 -15.40 -2.72
CA CYS A 302 0.64 -16.41 -3.73
C CYS A 302 1.84 -17.35 -3.90
N LYS A 303 1.64 -18.66 -3.82
CA LYS A 303 2.71 -19.67 -3.96
C LYS A 303 2.89 -20.21 -5.38
N ASN A 304 1.92 -19.95 -6.26
CA ASN A 304 1.90 -20.45 -7.65
C ASN A 304 1.15 -19.47 -8.59
N LEU A 305 1.07 -19.83 -9.87
CA LEU A 305 0.41 -19.02 -10.90
C LEU A 305 -1.11 -18.96 -10.76
N ASP A 306 -1.73 -19.98 -10.17
CA ASP A 306 -3.18 -20.08 -10.02
C ASP A 306 -3.66 -19.14 -8.91
N GLU A 307 -3.01 -19.13 -7.74
CA GLU A 307 -3.31 -18.18 -6.66
C GLU A 307 -3.04 -16.72 -7.07
N LEU A 308 -2.05 -16.48 -7.94
CA LEU A 308 -1.84 -15.16 -8.54
C LEU A 308 -2.98 -14.79 -9.50
N ALA A 309 -3.50 -15.75 -10.27
CA ALA A 309 -4.64 -15.52 -11.15
C ALA A 309 -5.93 -15.27 -10.36
N GLU A 310 -6.18 -15.99 -9.26
CA GLU A 310 -7.31 -15.78 -8.36
C GLU A 310 -7.25 -14.40 -7.67
N ALA A 311 -6.07 -13.96 -7.24
CA ALA A 311 -5.89 -12.61 -6.68
C ALA A 311 -6.15 -11.51 -7.72
N LEU A 312 -5.61 -11.67 -8.94
CA LEU A 312 -5.77 -10.68 -10.02
C LEU A 312 -7.13 -10.75 -10.73
N ALA A 313 -7.92 -11.81 -10.52
CA ALA A 313 -9.31 -11.90 -10.99
C ALA A 313 -10.19 -10.77 -10.45
N TYR A 314 -9.80 -10.14 -9.32
CA TYR A 314 -10.47 -8.96 -8.77
C TYR A 314 -10.74 -7.86 -9.83
N TRP A 315 -9.82 -7.66 -10.77
CA TRP A 315 -9.96 -6.64 -11.82
C TRP A 315 -10.98 -6.98 -12.92
N HIS A 316 -11.43 -8.23 -12.99
CA HIS A 316 -12.43 -8.71 -13.95
C HIS A 316 -13.75 -9.12 -13.28
N ALA A 317 -13.76 -9.25 -11.96
CA ALA A 317 -14.92 -9.58 -11.16
C ALA A 317 -16.03 -8.51 -11.23
N SER A 318 -17.26 -9.00 -11.28
CA SER A 318 -18.50 -8.22 -11.10
C SER A 318 -18.65 -7.68 -9.67
N GLU A 319 -19.67 -6.84 -9.44
CA GLU A 319 -20.00 -6.34 -8.10
C GLU A 319 -20.48 -7.47 -7.18
N GLU A 320 -21.21 -8.46 -7.69
CA GLU A 320 -21.66 -9.65 -6.96
C GLU A 320 -20.47 -10.51 -6.49
N GLU A 321 -19.51 -10.78 -7.39
CA GLU A 321 -18.27 -11.52 -7.04
C GLU A 321 -17.36 -10.76 -6.07
N ARG A 322 -17.51 -9.42 -5.99
CA ARG A 322 -16.80 -8.55 -5.06
C ARG A 322 -17.51 -8.38 -3.72
N ASP A 323 -18.78 -8.78 -3.58
CA ASP A 323 -19.50 -8.59 -2.33
C ASP A 323 -19.04 -9.58 -1.24
N PHE A 324 -18.55 -9.04 -0.14
CA PHE A 324 -18.07 -9.75 1.05
C PHE A 324 -19.09 -9.73 2.21
N SER A 325 -20.29 -9.20 1.99
CA SER A 325 -21.32 -8.95 3.01
C SER A 325 -21.76 -10.17 3.81
N ALA A 326 -21.94 -11.32 3.15
CA ALA A 326 -22.49 -12.53 3.75
C ALA A 326 -21.65 -13.09 4.91
N VAL A 327 -20.40 -12.62 5.06
CA VAL A 327 -19.55 -12.92 6.22
C VAL A 327 -19.34 -11.74 7.17
N LEU A 328 -19.73 -10.51 6.83
CA LEU A 328 -19.61 -9.35 7.74
C LEU A 328 -20.29 -9.58 9.11
N PRO A 329 -21.45 -10.27 9.21
CA PRO A 329 -22.00 -10.72 10.49
C PRO A 329 -21.03 -11.51 11.37
N ALA A 330 -20.11 -12.30 10.80
CA ALA A 330 -19.10 -13.06 11.55
C ALA A 330 -18.01 -12.17 12.18
N PHE A 331 -17.98 -10.88 11.83
CA PHE A 331 -17.04 -9.87 12.34
C PHE A 331 -17.76 -8.69 13.04
N LYS A 332 -19.10 -8.76 13.23
CA LYS A 332 -19.94 -7.66 13.71
C LYS A 332 -19.72 -7.25 15.17
N ASP A 333 -19.44 -8.20 16.07
CA ASP A 333 -19.47 -8.05 17.54
C ASP A 333 -18.37 -7.10 18.12
N SER A 334 -17.83 -6.22 17.28
CA SER A 334 -16.69 -5.37 17.60
C SER A 334 -16.59 -4.09 16.73
N ALA A 335 -17.59 -3.77 15.89
CA ALA A 335 -17.55 -2.61 14.95
C ALA A 335 -18.90 -1.92 14.66
N SER A 336 -19.81 -1.81 15.64
CA SER A 336 -21.04 -0.98 15.48
C SER A 336 -20.69 0.50 15.31
N GLY A 337 -21.46 1.21 14.48
CA GLY A 337 -21.31 2.62 14.11
C GLY A 337 -20.34 2.90 12.95
N GLN A 338 -19.60 1.91 12.45
CA GLN A 338 -18.49 2.09 11.50
C GLN A 338 -18.87 1.66 10.08
N CYS A 339 -18.43 2.41 9.06
CA CYS A 339 -18.74 2.09 7.65
C CYS A 339 -17.54 1.46 6.93
N VAL A 340 -17.78 0.37 6.21
CA VAL A 340 -16.76 -0.37 5.42
C VAL A 340 -16.98 -0.28 3.91
N TYR A 341 -17.90 0.59 3.46
CA TYR A 341 -18.23 0.83 2.05
C TYR A 341 -18.65 -0.44 1.28
N CYS A 342 -19.32 -1.38 1.97
CA CYS A 342 -19.84 -2.64 1.42
C CYS A 342 -21.19 -2.51 0.68
N ASN A 343 -21.59 -1.30 0.31
CA ASN A 343 -22.81 -0.98 -0.46
C ASN A 343 -24.13 -1.59 0.02
N HIS A 344 -24.22 -2.05 1.28
CA HIS A 344 -25.44 -2.63 1.85
C HIS A 344 -26.60 -1.66 2.05
N CYS A 345 -26.28 -0.37 2.01
CA CYS A 345 -27.22 0.74 1.89
C CYS A 345 -27.90 0.82 0.50
N LEU A 346 -27.46 0.05 -0.50
CA LEU A 346 -27.99 0.04 -1.88
C LEU A 346 -28.98 -1.12 -2.13
N PRO A 347 -29.87 -1.03 -3.14
CA PRO A 347 -30.15 0.15 -3.98
C PRO A 347 -30.71 1.32 -3.17
N CYS A 348 -30.24 2.53 -3.48
CA CYS A 348 -30.85 3.76 -3.00
C CYS A 348 -32.06 4.09 -3.90
N PRO A 349 -33.24 4.51 -3.36
CA PRO A 349 -34.40 4.84 -4.20
C PRO A 349 -34.20 6.09 -5.09
N VAL A 350 -33.11 6.83 -4.88
CA VAL A 350 -32.63 7.95 -5.71
C VAL A 350 -31.24 7.66 -6.30
N GLU A 351 -30.82 6.40 -6.39
CA GLU A 351 -29.61 5.94 -7.10
C GLU A 351 -28.25 6.51 -6.63
N ILE A 352 -28.17 7.09 -5.43
CA ILE A 352 -26.90 7.54 -4.81
C ILE A 352 -25.99 6.34 -4.50
N ASP A 353 -24.73 6.39 -4.97
CA ASP A 353 -23.65 5.52 -4.49
C ASP A 353 -23.17 5.97 -3.09
N ILE A 354 -23.92 5.54 -2.08
CA ILE A 354 -23.70 5.88 -0.67
C ILE A 354 -22.29 5.43 -0.20
N GLY A 355 -21.78 4.30 -0.70
CA GLY A 355 -20.45 3.81 -0.32
C GLY A 355 -19.34 4.69 -0.86
N LYS A 356 -19.40 5.07 -2.14
CA LYS A 356 -18.44 6.00 -2.76
C LYS A 356 -18.49 7.39 -2.13
N VAL A 357 -19.69 7.95 -1.91
CA VAL A 357 -19.87 9.23 -1.19
C VAL A 357 -19.23 9.17 0.20
N PHE A 358 -19.46 8.09 0.95
CA PHE A 358 -18.85 7.93 2.26
C PHE A 358 -17.34 7.76 2.19
N SER A 359 -16.78 7.00 1.24
CA SER A 359 -15.31 6.87 1.12
C SER A 359 -14.63 8.21 0.79
N LEU A 360 -15.27 9.05 -0.02
CA LEU A 360 -14.78 10.40 -0.34
C LEU A 360 -14.89 11.33 0.87
N LEU A 361 -16.03 11.35 1.56
CA LEU A 361 -16.23 12.15 2.78
C LEU A 361 -15.19 11.81 3.84
N ASP A 362 -14.95 10.52 4.01
CA ASP A 362 -14.07 9.93 4.99
C ASP A 362 -12.59 10.18 4.67
N GLU A 363 -12.22 10.43 3.41
CA GLU A 363 -10.87 10.93 3.05
C GLU A 363 -10.78 12.46 3.17
N ALA A 364 -11.85 13.19 2.83
CA ALA A 364 -11.90 14.65 2.91
C ALA A 364 -11.86 15.18 4.34
N GLN A 365 -12.59 14.56 5.27
CA GLN A 365 -12.60 14.93 6.70
C GLN A 365 -11.27 14.64 7.42
N ARG A 366 -10.38 13.86 6.78
CA ARG A 366 -9.08 13.45 7.32
C ARG A 366 -7.91 14.14 6.59
N GLN A 367 -8.19 15.17 5.80
CA GLN A 367 -7.17 16.02 5.22
C GLN A 367 -6.30 16.68 6.31
N PRO A 368 -5.00 16.93 6.06
CA PRO A 368 -4.09 17.41 7.07
C PRO A 368 -4.39 18.87 7.44
N THR A 369 -4.27 19.18 8.73
CA THR A 369 -4.33 20.58 9.20
C THR A 369 -3.09 21.36 8.72
N THR A 370 -3.21 22.69 8.67
CA THR A 370 -2.08 23.56 8.33
C THR A 370 -0.89 23.39 9.29
N ALA A 371 -1.16 23.12 10.57
CA ALA A 371 -0.13 22.81 11.57
C ALA A 371 0.61 21.50 11.20
N LEU A 372 -0.13 20.43 10.92
CA LEU A 372 0.45 19.14 10.55
C LEU A 372 1.28 19.20 9.24
N ARG A 373 0.92 20.10 8.31
CA ARG A 373 1.75 20.38 7.13
C ARG A 373 3.04 21.12 7.49
N ALA A 374 2.98 22.11 8.38
CA ALA A 374 4.18 22.83 8.85
C ALA A 374 5.12 21.91 9.65
N ASP A 375 4.58 21.05 10.53
CA ASP A 375 5.34 20.05 11.28
C ASP A 375 5.97 19.00 10.35
N TYR A 376 5.29 18.65 9.26
CA TYR A 376 5.83 17.79 8.20
C TYR A 376 6.98 18.46 7.44
N GLU A 377 6.81 19.71 6.99
CA GLU A 377 7.82 20.48 6.26
C GLU A 377 9.08 20.76 7.10
N ALA A 378 8.90 21.03 8.39
CA ALA A 378 9.98 21.17 9.38
C ALA A 378 10.53 19.82 9.90
N GLY A 379 9.97 18.70 9.44
CA GLY A 379 10.22 17.37 10.00
C GLY A 379 11.66 16.86 9.86
N PRO A 380 12.15 16.02 10.78
CA PRO A 380 13.56 15.64 10.91
C PRO A 380 14.12 14.76 9.77
N ILE A 381 13.31 14.37 8.77
CA ILE A 381 13.78 13.72 7.54
C ILE A 381 14.04 14.74 6.40
N GLY A 382 13.89 16.04 6.66
CA GLY A 382 14.17 17.10 5.67
C GLY A 382 13.21 17.08 4.48
N HIS A 383 11.90 16.97 4.75
CA HIS A 383 10.88 16.80 3.71
C HIS A 383 10.69 17.99 2.76
N ALA A 384 11.37 19.13 2.97
CA ALA A 384 11.29 20.35 2.16
C ALA A 384 11.54 20.20 0.63
N ALA A 385 12.03 19.05 0.16
CA ALA A 385 12.19 18.73 -1.27
C ALA A 385 11.11 17.78 -1.84
N ARG A 386 10.14 17.34 -1.02
CA ARG A 386 9.04 16.44 -1.41
C ARG A 386 7.70 17.16 -1.12
N PRO A 387 6.99 17.67 -2.13
CA PRO A 387 5.68 18.30 -1.89
C PRO A 387 4.70 17.28 -1.28
N PHE A 388 3.77 17.78 -0.47
CA PHE A 388 2.74 16.95 0.17
C PHE A 388 1.70 16.49 -0.85
N GLU A 389 2.06 15.54 -1.71
CA GLU A 389 1.17 14.97 -2.71
C GLU A 389 0.17 14.02 -2.02
N ARG A 390 -1.06 14.50 -1.90
CA ARG A 390 -2.31 13.75 -1.71
C ARG A 390 -3.33 14.30 -2.69
N ARG A 391 -4.42 13.56 -2.92
CA ARG A 391 -5.63 14.15 -3.49
C ARG A 391 -6.01 15.38 -2.66
N SER A 392 -5.93 16.54 -3.29
CA SER A 392 -6.33 17.82 -2.72
C SER A 392 -7.83 17.84 -2.43
N ALA A 393 -8.28 18.82 -1.64
CA ALA A 393 -9.71 19.07 -1.46
C ALA A 393 -10.41 19.30 -2.82
N SER A 394 -9.73 19.90 -3.80
CA SER A 394 -10.22 20.06 -5.18
C SER A 394 -10.30 18.75 -5.98
N GLU A 395 -9.39 17.79 -5.79
CA GLU A 395 -9.47 16.48 -6.46
C GLU A 395 -10.55 15.59 -5.83
N LEU A 396 -10.67 15.57 -4.50
CA LEU A 396 -11.78 14.88 -3.82
C LEU A 396 -13.13 15.50 -4.16
N ARG A 397 -13.17 16.84 -4.31
CA ARG A 397 -14.35 17.54 -4.81
C ARG A 397 -14.64 17.21 -6.27
N ALA A 398 -13.64 17.08 -7.14
CA ALA A 398 -13.84 16.65 -8.52
C ALA A 398 -14.33 15.20 -8.63
N ASP A 399 -13.79 14.28 -7.83
CA ASP A 399 -14.27 12.88 -7.70
C ASP A 399 -15.74 12.84 -7.23
N TYR A 400 -16.15 13.75 -6.35
CA TYR A 400 -17.53 13.90 -5.89
C TYR A 400 -18.45 14.55 -6.93
N ASP A 401 -17.98 15.62 -7.58
CA ASP A 401 -18.71 16.34 -8.63
C ASP A 401 -18.92 15.46 -9.87
N ALA A 402 -18.08 14.44 -10.08
CA ALA A 402 -18.24 13.41 -11.11
C ALA A 402 -19.30 12.33 -10.82
N LEU A 403 -19.80 12.20 -9.58
CA LEU A 403 -20.83 11.20 -9.24
C LEU A 403 -22.18 11.52 -9.93
N PRO A 404 -22.94 10.52 -10.44
CA PRO A 404 -24.20 10.79 -11.14
C PRO A 404 -25.29 11.47 -10.29
N VAL A 405 -25.31 11.18 -8.98
CA VAL A 405 -26.27 11.72 -8.00
C VAL A 405 -25.49 12.19 -6.76
N LYS A 406 -25.97 13.23 -6.05
CA LYS A 406 -25.29 13.87 -4.92
C LYS A 406 -25.92 13.49 -3.57
N ALA A 407 -25.23 13.80 -2.48
CA ALA A 407 -25.75 13.58 -1.13
C ALA A 407 -26.94 14.49 -0.80
N SER A 408 -27.08 15.65 -1.46
CA SER A 408 -28.24 16.54 -1.30
C SER A 408 -29.53 16.01 -1.94
N ASP A 409 -29.43 15.07 -2.89
CA ASP A 409 -30.58 14.36 -3.45
C ASP A 409 -31.17 13.32 -2.44
N CYS A 410 -30.53 13.12 -1.28
CA CYS A 410 -30.96 12.15 -0.28
C CYS A 410 -32.30 12.54 0.36
N VAL A 411 -33.37 11.85 -0.02
CA VAL A 411 -34.74 12.01 0.50
C VAL A 411 -34.95 11.47 1.93
N GLU A 412 -33.88 11.14 2.65
CA GLU A 412 -33.87 10.69 4.05
C GLU A 412 -34.81 9.51 4.39
N CYS A 413 -35.11 8.63 3.41
CA CYS A 413 -36.12 7.57 3.50
C CYS A 413 -35.95 6.54 4.63
N GLY A 414 -34.73 6.32 5.12
CA GLY A 414 -34.42 5.35 6.17
C GLY A 414 -33.99 3.96 5.68
N ASP A 415 -34.39 3.53 4.47
CA ASP A 415 -34.12 2.19 3.92
C ASP A 415 -32.64 1.75 4.03
N CYS A 416 -31.73 2.71 3.86
CA CYS A 416 -30.29 2.50 3.87
C CYS A 416 -29.71 2.34 5.29
N VAL A 417 -30.41 2.85 6.31
CA VAL A 417 -30.08 2.66 7.74
C VAL A 417 -30.58 1.29 8.19
N GLU A 418 -31.83 0.92 7.85
CA GLU A 418 -32.39 -0.39 8.21
C GLU A 418 -31.58 -1.57 7.63
N ARG A 419 -31.09 -1.42 6.39
CA ARG A 419 -30.21 -2.40 5.76
C ARG A 419 -28.76 -2.37 6.26
N CYS A 420 -28.34 -1.37 7.03
CA CYS A 420 -26.94 -1.22 7.40
C CYS A 420 -26.51 -2.28 8.42
N PRO A 421 -25.61 -3.22 8.08
CA PRO A 421 -25.20 -4.26 9.02
C PRO A 421 -24.37 -3.72 10.20
N PHE A 422 -23.92 -2.48 10.16
CA PHE A 422 -23.09 -1.83 11.18
C PHE A 422 -23.82 -0.70 11.93
N GLU A 423 -25.14 -0.55 11.79
CA GLU A 423 -25.91 0.46 12.54
C GLU A 423 -25.42 1.91 12.30
N VAL A 424 -24.80 2.18 11.14
CA VAL A 424 -24.33 3.51 10.75
C VAL A 424 -25.53 4.42 10.52
N ASP A 425 -25.51 5.61 11.13
CA ASP A 425 -26.44 6.70 10.77
C ASP A 425 -26.09 7.25 9.39
N VAL A 426 -26.63 6.58 8.36
CA VAL A 426 -26.42 6.92 6.95
C VAL A 426 -26.94 8.32 6.65
N ILE A 427 -28.05 8.74 7.28
CA ILE A 427 -28.68 10.04 7.03
C ILE A 427 -27.82 11.18 7.60
N ALA A 428 -27.38 11.09 8.86
CA ALA A 428 -26.49 12.12 9.43
C ALA A 428 -25.13 12.16 8.71
N LYS A 429 -24.64 11.04 8.18
CA LYS A 429 -23.41 11.02 7.39
C LYS A 429 -23.59 11.54 5.96
N MET A 430 -24.76 11.36 5.34
CA MET A 430 -25.14 12.06 4.09
C MET A 430 -25.20 13.59 4.30
N ARG A 431 -25.83 14.06 5.39
CA ARG A 431 -25.83 15.49 5.75
C ARG A 431 -24.41 16.06 5.91
N LYS A 432 -23.47 15.28 6.47
CA LYS A 432 -22.04 15.65 6.54
C LYS A 432 -21.38 15.74 5.16
N ALA A 433 -21.73 14.87 4.21
CA ALA A 433 -21.26 14.96 2.83
C ALA A 433 -21.74 16.25 2.14
N VAL A 434 -23.00 16.64 2.31
CA VAL A 434 -23.53 17.92 1.78
C VAL A 434 -22.76 19.12 2.34
N GLN A 435 -22.45 19.14 3.64
CA GLN A 435 -21.65 20.22 4.24
C GLN A 435 -20.23 20.27 3.64
N VAL A 436 -19.53 19.14 3.59
CA VAL A 436 -18.13 19.08 3.11
C VAL A 436 -18.00 19.34 1.60
N PHE A 437 -18.91 18.78 0.79
CA PHE A 437 -18.78 18.76 -0.67
C PHE A 437 -19.74 19.63 -1.44
N GLU A 438 -20.72 20.30 -0.83
CA GLU A 438 -21.70 21.10 -1.57
C GLU A 438 -21.79 22.53 -1.03
N VAL A 439 -21.94 22.68 0.28
CA VAL A 439 -21.89 24.00 0.96
C VAL A 439 -20.45 24.52 1.02
N GLY A 440 -19.49 23.64 1.35
CA GLY A 440 -18.10 24.00 1.61
C GLY A 440 -17.84 24.33 3.09
N PRO A 441 -16.58 24.59 3.48
CA PRO A 441 -16.24 24.98 4.84
C PRO A 441 -16.84 26.35 5.19
N ALA A 442 -17.39 26.46 6.40
CA ALA A 442 -17.91 27.69 7.00
C ALA A 442 -16.81 28.56 7.63
#